data_AF-A0A3D4ILM1-F1
#
_entry.id   AF-A0A3D4ILM1-F1
#
_cell.length_a   1.000
_cell.length_b   1.000
_cell.length_c   1.000
_cell.angle_alpha   90.00
_cell.angle_beta   90.00
_cell.angle_gamma   90.00
#
_symmetry.space_group_name_H-M   'P 1'
#
loop_
_entity.id
_entity.type
_entity.pdbx_description
1 polymer ?
#
loop_
_entity_poly.entity_id
_entity_poly.type
_entity_poly.pdbx_seq_one_letter_code
_entity_poly.pdbx_strand_id
1 'polypeptide(L)'
;MSYYTTINGKKMDKRLIDMAEKSIKGQGDGRISIEDAKKLMDAVKDGGIYTEVEKNTMEHIRDNFKWTEGADSWFRGEIASWASSK
;
A
#
# COMPACT_ATOMS: atom_id res chain seq x y z
N MET A 1 19.04 -0.19 -6.69
CA MET A 1 18.00 -0.81 -5.84
C MET A 1 17.02 -1.54 -6.75
N SER A 2 16.56 -2.71 -6.35
CA SER A 2 15.56 -3.46 -7.13
C SER A 2 14.19 -2.80 -7.01
N TYR A 3 13.51 -2.58 -8.13
CA TYR A 3 12.13 -2.04 -8.16
C TYR A 3 11.10 -3.00 -7.54
N TYR A 4 11.46 -4.28 -7.46
CA TYR A 4 10.57 -5.34 -7.01
C TYR A 4 11.17 -6.16 -5.89
N THR A 5 10.29 -6.76 -5.11
CA THR A 5 10.60 -7.80 -4.14
C THR A 5 9.72 -9.02 -4.40
N THR A 6 10.15 -10.20 -3.96
CA THR A 6 9.34 -11.42 -4.06
C THR A 6 8.99 -11.87 -2.66
N ILE A 7 7.70 -11.93 -2.36
CA ILE A 7 7.17 -12.41 -1.08
C ILE A 7 6.20 -13.54 -1.39
N ASN A 8 6.43 -14.71 -0.79
CA ASN A 8 5.64 -15.93 -1.03
C ASN A 8 5.49 -16.28 -2.53
N GLY A 9 6.57 -16.11 -3.30
CA GLY A 9 6.59 -16.38 -4.75
C GLY A 9 5.86 -15.35 -5.62
N LYS A 10 5.19 -14.35 -5.02
CA LYS A 10 4.54 -13.25 -5.74
C LYS A 10 5.49 -12.06 -5.84
N LYS A 11 5.59 -11.50 -7.04
CA LYS A 11 6.33 -10.25 -7.30
C LYS A 11 5.51 -9.06 -6.80
N MET A 12 6.16 -8.18 -6.05
CA MET A 12 5.56 -7.00 -5.42
C MET A 12 6.41 -5.77 -5.65
N ASP A 13 5.79 -4.60 -5.63
CA ASP A 13 6.46 -3.31 -5.69
C ASP A 13 7.20 -3.08 -4.37
N LYS A 14 8.52 -3.00 -4.44
CA LYS A 14 9.35 -2.85 -3.24
C LYS A 14 9.16 -1.50 -2.58
N ARG A 15 8.92 -0.43 -3.35
CA ARG A 15 8.75 0.93 -2.83
C ARG A 15 7.50 1.00 -1.94
N LEU A 16 6.40 0.39 -2.37
CA LEU A 16 5.15 0.40 -1.60
C LEU A 16 5.24 -0.43 -0.32
N ILE A 17 5.92 -1.59 -0.36
CA ILE A 17 6.20 -2.39 0.84
C ILE A 17 7.05 -1.61 1.83
N ASP A 18 8.17 -1.03 1.38
CA ASP A 18 9.08 -0.26 2.23
C ASP A 18 8.37 0.98 2.84
N MET A 19 7.39 1.56 2.14
CA MET A 19 6.57 2.66 2.66
C MET A 19 5.62 2.19 3.77
N ALA A 20 4.92 1.08 3.59
CA ALA A 20 4.04 0.52 4.62
C ALA A 20 4.82 0.14 5.90
N GLU A 21 6.01 -0.44 5.75
CA GLU A 21 6.91 -0.72 6.88
C GLU A 21 7.31 0.55 7.64
N LYS A 22 7.64 1.63 6.92
CA LYS A 22 7.99 2.90 7.55
C LYS A 22 6.83 3.53 8.30
N SER A 23 5.61 3.42 7.79
CA SER A 23 4.41 3.99 8.43
C SER A 23 4.12 3.39 9.80
N ILE A 24 4.53 2.14 10.07
CA ILE A 24 4.35 1.50 11.38
C ILE A 24 5.59 1.50 12.26
N LYS A 25 6.77 1.86 11.70
CA LYS A 25 8.05 1.77 12.41
C LYS A 25 8.31 3.02 13.23
N GLY A 26 8.09 2.92 14.54
CA GLY A 26 8.49 3.94 15.52
C GLY A 26 7.62 5.20 15.53
N GLN A 27 6.43 5.14 14.92
CA GLN A 27 5.45 6.23 14.92
C GLN A 27 4.10 5.74 15.49
N GLY A 28 3.48 6.56 16.34
CA GLY A 28 2.13 6.34 16.84
C GLY A 28 1.93 5.01 17.60
N ASP A 29 0.81 4.35 17.32
CA ASP A 29 0.38 3.10 17.97
C ASP A 29 0.63 1.83 17.12
N GLY A 30 1.51 1.95 16.11
CA GLY A 30 1.87 0.84 15.22
C GLY A 30 0.79 0.49 14.19
N ARG A 31 -0.10 1.43 13.87
CA ARG A 31 -1.10 1.30 12.81
C ARG A 31 -0.86 2.35 11.71
N ILE A 32 -1.17 1.97 10.48
CA ILE A 32 -1.24 2.90 9.35
C ILE A 32 -2.38 3.90 9.62
N SER A 33 -1.99 5.16 9.79
CA SER A 33 -2.91 6.29 9.96
C SER A 33 -3.52 6.70 8.63
N ILE A 34 -4.52 7.58 8.67
CA ILE A 34 -5.10 8.11 7.43
C ILE A 34 -4.11 8.98 6.64
N GLU A 35 -3.14 9.61 7.32
CA GLU A 35 -2.09 10.39 6.67
C GLU A 35 -1.09 9.48 5.94
N ASP A 36 -0.74 8.36 6.56
CA ASP A 36 0.11 7.33 5.94
C ASP A 36 -0.58 6.68 4.75
N ALA A 37 -1.88 6.38 4.89
CA ALA A 37 -2.71 5.87 3.80
C ALA A 37 -2.71 6.82 2.59
N LYS A 38 -2.78 8.14 2.82
CA LYS A 38 -2.70 9.15 1.74
C LYS A 38 -1.36 9.12 1.03
N LYS A 39 -0.25 9.06 1.78
CA LYS A 39 1.10 8.96 1.19
C LYS A 39 1.26 7.68 0.37
N LEU A 40 0.76 6.55 0.87
CA LEU A 40 0.74 5.28 0.13
C LEU A 40 -0.09 5.40 -1.15
N MET A 41 -1.25 6.03 -1.08
CA MET A 41 -2.14 6.23 -2.21
C MET A 41 -1.48 7.09 -3.30
N ASP A 42 -0.80 8.17 -2.91
CA ASP A 42 -0.09 9.03 -3.85
C ASP A 42 1.02 8.26 -4.56
N ALA A 43 1.74 7.37 -3.86
CA ALA A 43 2.75 6.52 -4.49
C ALA A 43 2.15 5.49 -5.46
N VAL A 44 0.97 4.93 -5.15
CA VAL A 44 0.23 4.06 -6.09
C VAL A 44 -0.18 4.85 -7.35
N LYS A 45 -0.71 6.06 -7.16
CA LYS A 45 -1.14 6.94 -8.26
C LYS A 45 0.02 7.38 -9.16
N ASP A 46 1.18 7.71 -8.56
CA ASP A 46 2.43 8.09 -9.22
C ASP A 46 3.00 6.96 -10.10
N GLY A 47 2.86 5.70 -9.65
CA GLY A 47 3.21 4.53 -10.47
C GLY A 47 2.39 4.42 -11.76
N GLY A 48 1.19 5.00 -11.81
CA GLY A 48 0.39 5.19 -13.02
C GLY A 48 -0.27 3.94 -13.61
N ILE A 49 0.16 2.74 -13.19
CA ILE A 49 -0.34 1.43 -13.65
C ILE A 49 -0.77 0.57 -12.47
N TYR A 50 -1.80 -0.26 -12.68
CA TYR A 50 -2.32 -1.19 -11.67
C TYR A 50 -2.29 -2.63 -12.19
N THR A 51 -1.08 -3.16 -12.30
CA THR A 51 -0.81 -4.52 -12.80
C THR A 51 -1.01 -5.55 -11.69
N GLU A 52 -0.73 -6.83 -12.00
CA GLU A 52 -0.74 -7.90 -11.00
C GLU A 52 0.25 -7.64 -9.85
N VAL A 53 1.37 -6.96 -10.13
CA VAL A 53 2.36 -6.61 -9.10
C VAL A 53 1.75 -5.66 -8.07
N GLU A 54 1.10 -4.58 -8.51
CA GLU A 54 0.47 -3.62 -7.60
C GLU A 54 -0.69 -4.26 -6.83
N LYS A 55 -1.47 -5.15 -7.47
CA LYS A 55 -2.53 -5.90 -6.79
C LYS A 55 -1.97 -6.81 -5.70
N ASN A 56 -0.96 -7.62 -6.00
CA ASN A 56 -0.28 -8.48 -5.02
C ASN A 56 0.32 -7.65 -3.87
N THR A 57 0.85 -6.47 -4.19
CA THR A 57 1.41 -5.56 -3.19
C THR A 57 0.32 -5.00 -2.27
N MET A 58 -0.81 -4.55 -2.82
CA MET A 58 -1.93 -4.02 -2.03
C MET A 58 -2.64 -5.11 -1.21
N GLU A 59 -2.70 -6.34 -1.69
CA GLU A 59 -3.14 -7.51 -0.93
C GLU A 59 -2.20 -7.71 0.27
N HIS A 60 -0.90 -7.79 0.02
CA HIS A 60 0.08 -8.00 1.08
C HIS A 60 0.05 -6.90 2.15
N ILE A 61 0.00 -5.63 1.75
CA ILE A 61 -0.02 -4.51 2.70
C ILE A 61 -1.30 -4.55 3.56
N ARG A 62 -2.45 -4.93 2.99
CA ARG A 62 -3.70 -5.02 3.75
C ARG A 62 -3.70 -6.19 4.74
N ASP A 63 -3.11 -7.31 4.36
CA ASP A 63 -3.13 -8.52 5.19
C ASP A 63 -2.06 -8.51 6.30
N ASN A 64 -0.94 -7.80 6.10
CA ASN A 64 0.21 -7.89 7.01
C ASN A 64 0.40 -6.64 7.89
N PHE A 65 -0.28 -5.54 7.60
CA PHE A 65 -0.16 -4.30 8.37
C PHE A 65 -1.45 -4.00 9.10
N LYS A 66 -1.34 -3.39 10.28
CA LYS A 66 -2.50 -2.89 11.02
C LYS A 66 -2.84 -1.50 10.51
N TRP A 67 -4.14 -1.23 10.41
CA TRP A 67 -4.67 0.05 9.98
C TRP A 67 -5.57 0.62 11.06
N THR A 68 -5.68 1.94 11.12
CA THR A 68 -6.83 2.55 11.78
C THR A 68 -8.08 2.30 10.93
N GLU A 69 -9.26 2.18 11.54
CA GLU A 69 -10.50 1.89 10.81
C GLU A 69 -10.78 2.95 9.72
N GLY A 70 -10.56 4.23 10.05
CA GLY A 70 -10.71 5.32 9.09
C GLY A 70 -9.72 5.24 7.92
N ALA A 71 -8.49 4.81 8.17
CA ALA A 71 -7.48 4.66 7.12
C ALA A 71 -7.81 3.48 6.18
N ASP A 72 -8.17 2.31 6.73
CA ASP A 72 -8.52 1.13 5.92
C ASP A 72 -9.75 1.41 5.04
N SER A 73 -10.82 1.98 5.63
CA SER A 73 -12.04 2.32 4.89
C SER A 73 -11.77 3.33 3.79
N TRP A 74 -11.04 4.41 4.08
CA TRP A 74 -10.72 5.44 3.09
C TRP A 74 -9.85 4.88 1.96
N PHE A 75 -8.77 4.16 2.30
CA PHE A 75 -7.81 3.65 1.33
C PHE A 75 -8.44 2.65 0.37
N ARG A 76 -9.31 1.76 0.85
CA ARG A 76 -10.06 0.80 0.00
C ARG A 76 -10.97 1.52 -1.00
N GLY A 77 -11.69 2.53 -0.54
CA GLY A 77 -12.56 3.34 -1.41
C GLY A 77 -11.78 4.05 -2.51
N GLU A 78 -10.65 4.66 -2.14
CA GLU A 78 -9.77 5.35 -3.08
C GLU A 78 -9.14 4.40 -4.11
N ILE A 79 -8.65 3.22 -3.68
CA ILE A 79 -8.05 2.24 -4.60
C ILE A 79 -9.12 1.75 -5.58
N ALA A 80 -10.32 1.43 -5.10
CA ALA A 80 -11.40 0.95 -5.95
C ALA A 80 -11.81 2.02 -6.99
N SER A 81 -11.99 3.26 -6.54
CA SER A 81 -12.30 4.39 -7.42
C SER A 81 -11.22 4.62 -8.47
N TRP A 82 -9.95 4.72 -8.04
CA TRP A 82 -8.84 4.97 -8.94
C TRP A 82 -8.60 3.81 -9.92
N ALA A 83 -8.60 2.56 -9.44
CA ALA A 83 -8.38 1.39 -10.29
C ALA A 83 -9.50 1.19 -11.33
N SER A 84 -10.73 1.65 -11.05
CA SER A 84 -11.82 1.63 -12.03
C SER A 84 -11.64 2.63 -13.19
N SER A 85 -10.73 3.61 -13.03
CA SER A 85 -10.42 4.63 -14.04
C SER A 85 -9.21 4.32 -14.90
N LYS A 86 -8.62 3.12 -14.74
CA LYS A 86 -7.40 2.66 -15.43
C LYS A 86 -7.68 1.56 -16.44
#